data_AF-A0A1I7CEA9-F1
#
_entry.id   AF-A0A1I7CEA9-F1
#
_cell.length_a   1.000
_cell.length_b   1.000
_cell.length_c   1.000
_cell.angle_alpha   90.00
_cell.angle_beta   90.00
_cell.angle_gamma   90.00
#
_symmetry.space_group_name_H-M   'P 1'
#
loop_
_entity.id
_entity.type
_entity.pdbx_description
1 polymer ?
#
loop_
_entity_poly.entity_id
_entity_poly.type
_entity_poly.pdbx_seq_one_letter_code
_entity_poly.pdbx_strand_id
1 'polypeptide(L)'
;MKSTRICLACGNPFEPLLHVPRQRYCSSKACQRARRRDWQTHRLRIDDDYRDNQARAQAKWRAGHSGYWREYRAAHPAYRERNRCMQKTRNAQRNFEPIANMDVIRSQQPLGSGFYVLRGADDAGAANMGAWTVHIAVLSAPAAPPI
;
A
#
# COMPACT_ATOMS: atom_id res chain seq x y z
N MET A 1 -38.36 -1.86 24.60
CA MET A 1 -38.06 -3.00 23.72
C MET A 1 -36.68 -2.76 23.11
N LYS A 2 -35.78 -3.76 23.12
CA LYS A 2 -34.48 -3.63 22.46
C LYS A 2 -34.73 -3.64 20.95
N SER A 3 -34.29 -2.59 20.25
CA SER A 3 -34.46 -2.48 18.81
C SER A 3 -33.34 -3.25 18.13
N THR A 4 -33.69 -4.33 17.42
CA THR A 4 -32.75 -5.07 16.59
C THR A 4 -32.15 -4.15 15.52
N ARG A 5 -30.82 -4.22 15.33
CA ARG A 5 -30.09 -3.45 14.31
C ARG A 5 -29.34 -4.37 13.37
N ILE A 6 -29.05 -3.88 12.17
CA ILE A 6 -28.22 -4.59 11.19
C ILE A 6 -26.75 -4.24 11.37
N CYS A 7 -25.89 -5.26 11.45
CA CYS A 7 -24.45 -5.08 11.54
C CYS A 7 -23.88 -4.60 10.20
N LEU A 8 -23.13 -3.49 10.21
CA LEU A 8 -22.53 -2.94 8.99
C LEU A 8 -21.42 -3.81 8.37
N ALA A 9 -20.85 -4.75 9.13
CA ALA A 9 -19.78 -5.60 8.63
C ALA A 9 -20.28 -6.95 8.09
N CYS A 10 -21.27 -7.56 8.71
CA CYS A 10 -21.74 -8.90 8.33
C CYS A 10 -23.21 -8.96 7.88
N GLY A 11 -23.96 -7.86 7.95
CA GLY A 11 -25.37 -7.82 7.55
C GLY A 11 -26.34 -8.53 8.51
N ASN A 12 -25.84 -9.23 9.53
CA ASN A 12 -26.72 -9.95 10.46
C ASN A 12 -27.44 -8.99 11.43
N PRO A 13 -28.69 -9.31 11.80
CA PRO A 13 -29.36 -8.64 12.89
C PRO A 13 -28.63 -8.89 14.22
N PHE A 14 -28.59 -7.89 15.08
CA PHE A 14 -28.03 -7.99 16.42
C PHE A 14 -28.76 -7.06 17.39
N GLU A 15 -28.73 -7.43 18.67
CA GLU A 15 -29.21 -6.59 19.76
C GLU A 15 -28.09 -5.67 20.27
N PRO A 16 -28.25 -4.33 20.19
CA PRO A 16 -27.27 -3.40 20.71
C PRO A 16 -27.09 -3.51 22.23
N LEU A 17 -25.87 -3.23 22.69
CA LEU A 17 -25.58 -3.07 24.11
C LEU A 17 -26.21 -1.79 24.63
N LEU A 18 -26.87 -1.86 25.79
CA LEU A 18 -27.59 -0.74 26.41
C LEU A 18 -26.69 0.50 26.63
N HIS A 19 -25.43 0.26 27.01
CA HIS A 19 -24.44 1.32 27.26
C HIS A 19 -23.80 1.87 25.97
N VAL A 20 -24.15 1.34 24.79
CA VAL A 20 -23.64 1.80 23.49
C VAL A 20 -24.82 2.15 22.57
N PRO A 21 -25.51 3.27 22.82
CA PRO A 21 -26.76 3.62 22.13
C PRO A 21 -26.59 3.75 20.61
N ARG A 22 -25.37 3.99 20.10
CA ARG A 22 -25.05 4.10 18.66
C ARG A 22 -24.21 2.92 18.15
N GLN A 23 -24.36 1.72 18.73
CA GLN A 23 -23.67 0.53 18.23
C GLN A 23 -24.10 0.22 16.78
N ARG A 24 -23.11 0.10 15.89
CA ARG A 24 -23.26 -0.16 14.44
C ARG A 24 -22.75 -1.55 14.00
N TYR A 25 -21.98 -2.23 14.86
CA TYR A 25 -21.36 -3.52 14.57
C TYR A 25 -21.72 -4.49 15.70
N CYS A 26 -22.03 -5.74 15.34
CA CYS A 26 -22.28 -6.78 16.32
C CYS A 26 -21.01 -7.13 17.11
N SER A 27 -21.15 -7.84 18.22
CA SER A 27 -20.05 -8.17 19.14
C SER A 27 -19.08 -9.25 18.63
N SER A 28 -19.30 -9.79 17.42
CA SER A 28 -18.40 -10.79 16.84
C SER A 28 -16.98 -10.23 16.64
N LYS A 29 -15.95 -11.06 16.87
CA LYS A 29 -14.54 -10.64 16.76
C LYS A 29 -14.21 -10.08 15.38
N ALA A 30 -14.76 -10.67 14.31
CA ALA A 30 -14.57 -10.20 12.93
C ALA A 30 -15.19 -8.81 12.71
N CYS A 31 -16.42 -8.58 13.16
CA CYS A 31 -17.10 -7.30 12.99
C CYS A 31 -16.46 -6.19 13.85
N GLN A 32 -15.95 -6.53 15.03
CA GLN A 32 -15.21 -5.58 15.86
C GLN A 32 -13.85 -5.21 15.25
N ARG A 33 -13.20 -6.12 14.51
CA ARG A 33 -12.01 -5.78 13.71
C ARG A 33 -12.36 -4.83 12.56
N ALA A 34 -13.47 -5.06 11.87
CA ALA A 34 -13.97 -4.15 10.83
C ALA A 34 -14.26 -2.76 11.41
N ARG A 35 -14.99 -2.67 12.53
CA ARG A 35 -15.24 -1.41 13.25
C ARG A 35 -13.96 -0.61 13.53
N ARG A 36 -12.93 -1.27 14.07
CA ARG A 36 -11.65 -0.61 14.38
C ARG A 36 -10.93 -0.12 13.12
N ARG A 37 -10.98 -0.91 12.03
CA ARG A 37 -10.42 -0.51 10.73
C ARG A 37 -11.14 0.70 10.15
N ASP A 38 -12.46 0.73 10.21
CA ASP A 38 -13.26 1.84 9.68
C ASP A 38 -12.99 3.13 10.47
N TRP A 39 -12.92 3.02 11.80
CA TRP A 39 -12.54 4.14 12.66
C TRP A 39 -11.13 4.65 12.32
N GLN A 40 -10.15 3.75 12.19
CA GLN A 40 -8.77 4.13 11.89
C GLN A 40 -8.66 4.81 10.52
N THR A 41 -9.32 4.24 9.50
CA THR A 41 -9.35 4.80 8.15
C THR A 41 -10.00 6.17 8.13
N HIS A 42 -11.12 6.33 8.85
CA HIS A 42 -11.78 7.62 8.99
C HIS A 42 -10.85 8.64 9.65
N ARG A 43 -10.21 8.30 10.78
CA ARG A 43 -9.27 9.19 11.47
C ARG A 43 -8.10 9.62 10.58
N LEU A 44 -7.48 8.69 9.87
CA LEU A 44 -6.39 9.02 8.93
C LEU A 44 -6.81 9.98 7.81
N ARG A 45 -8.10 10.04 7.48
CA ARG A 45 -8.64 10.94 6.46
C ARG A 45 -8.97 12.34 6.98
N ILE A 46 -9.42 12.45 8.23
CA ILE A 46 -9.98 13.71 8.76
C ILE A 46 -9.08 14.41 9.78
N ASP A 47 -8.05 13.73 10.27
CA ASP A 47 -7.25 14.16 11.42
C ASP A 47 -5.78 14.14 11.02
N ASP A 48 -5.28 15.29 10.56
CA ASP A 48 -3.92 15.45 10.06
C ASP A 48 -2.87 15.23 11.18
N ASP A 49 -3.15 15.73 12.38
CA ASP A 49 -2.28 15.51 13.56
C ASP A 49 -2.16 14.03 13.90
N TYR A 50 -3.27 13.28 13.83
CA TYR A 50 -3.25 11.82 14.02
C TYR A 50 -2.39 11.12 12.96
N ARG A 51 -2.53 11.51 11.69
CA ARG A 51 -1.74 10.96 10.58
C ARG A 51 -0.24 11.23 10.78
N ASP A 52 0.13 12.46 11.10
CA ASP A 52 1.52 12.86 11.27
C ASP A 52 2.16 12.21 12.49
N ASN A 53 1.43 12.13 13.60
CA ASN A 53 1.90 11.42 14.78
C ASN A 53 2.12 9.94 14.49
N GLN A 54 1.21 9.30 13.74
CA GLN A 54 1.38 7.90 13.34
C GLN A 54 2.61 7.71 12.45
N ALA A 55 2.85 8.62 11.50
CA ALA A 55 4.01 8.58 10.62
C ALA A 55 5.33 8.75 11.41
N ARG A 56 5.40 9.73 12.32
CA ARG A 56 6.58 9.95 13.19
C ARG A 56 6.86 8.74 14.08
N ALA A 57 5.83 8.17 14.70
CA ALA A 57 5.97 6.98 15.54
C ALA A 57 6.52 5.78 14.73
N GLN A 58 5.99 5.55 13.53
CA GLN A 58 6.48 4.49 12.64
C GLN A 58 7.91 4.74 12.16
N ALA A 59 8.27 5.99 11.84
CA ALA A 59 9.62 6.34 11.44
C ALA A 59 10.62 6.10 12.58
N LYS A 60 10.30 6.58 13.79
CA LYS A 60 11.12 6.37 15.00
C LYS A 60 11.30 4.88 15.30
N TRP A 61 10.22 4.09 15.20
CA TRP A 61 10.29 2.66 15.43
C TRP A 61 11.18 1.97 14.39
N ARG A 62 11.01 2.27 13.09
CA ARG A 62 11.85 1.69 12.02
C ARG A 62 13.33 2.06 12.17
N ALA A 63 13.63 3.30 12.56
CA ALA A 63 15.01 3.72 12.79
C ALA A 63 15.67 2.92 13.93
N GLY A 64 14.94 2.65 15.01
CA GLY A 64 15.44 1.82 16.11
C GLY A 64 15.42 0.31 15.87
N HIS A 65 14.73 -0.16 14.81
CA HIS A 65 14.47 -1.60 14.59
C HIS A 65 14.69 -2.00 13.11
N SER A 66 15.80 -1.55 12.52
CA SER A 66 16.10 -1.78 11.09
C SER A 66 16.21 -3.27 10.72
N GLY A 67 16.71 -4.11 11.63
CA GLY A 67 16.84 -5.56 11.46
C GLY A 67 15.56 -6.37 11.70
N TYR A 68 14.56 -5.79 12.37
CA TYR A 68 13.42 -6.52 12.91
C TYR A 68 12.68 -7.34 11.86
N TRP A 69 12.35 -6.76 10.71
CA TRP A 69 11.59 -7.48 9.67
C TRP A 69 12.38 -8.61 9.01
N ARG A 70 13.71 -8.55 9.04
CA ARG A 70 14.58 -9.63 8.55
C ARG A 70 14.53 -10.80 9.54
N GLU A 71 14.77 -10.50 10.81
CA GLU A 71 14.76 -11.47 11.91
C GLU A 71 13.38 -12.11 12.08
N TYR A 72 12.32 -11.31 12.09
CA TYR A 72 10.94 -11.78 12.21
C TYR A 72 10.58 -12.75 11.09
N ARG A 73 10.96 -12.46 9.84
CA ARG A 73 10.71 -13.36 8.70
C ARG A 73 11.55 -14.62 8.74
N ALA A 74 12.79 -14.56 9.26
CA ALA A 74 13.63 -15.74 9.46
C ALA A 74 13.04 -16.68 10.53
N ALA A 75 12.55 -16.11 11.64
CA ALA A 75 11.94 -16.86 12.73
C ALA A 75 10.52 -17.38 12.41
N HIS A 76 9.82 -16.81 11.42
CA HIS A 76 8.44 -17.18 11.07
C HIS A 76 8.30 -17.59 9.59
N PRO A 77 8.90 -18.73 9.17
CA PRO A 77 8.86 -19.17 7.77
C PRO A 77 7.44 -19.43 7.26
N ALA A 78 6.56 -19.98 8.09
CA ALA A 78 5.15 -20.19 7.74
C ALA A 78 4.40 -18.88 7.44
N TYR A 79 4.67 -17.82 8.22
CA TYR A 79 4.13 -16.49 7.96
C TYR A 79 4.63 -15.95 6.60
N ARG A 80 5.93 -16.09 6.33
CA ARG A 80 6.55 -15.65 5.07
C ARG A 80 5.92 -16.38 3.87
N GLU A 81 5.78 -17.70 3.93
CA GLU A 81 5.26 -18.49 2.81
C GLU A 81 3.78 -18.20 2.55
N ARG A 82 2.95 -18.13 3.60
CA ARG A 82 1.54 -17.75 3.46
C ARG A 82 1.39 -16.41 2.77
N ASN A 83 2.17 -15.41 3.18
CA ASN A 83 2.12 -14.08 2.55
C ASN A 83 2.58 -14.11 1.09
N ARG A 84 3.59 -14.92 0.76
CA ARG A 84 4.06 -15.12 -0.62
C ARG A 84 2.97 -15.76 -1.49
N CYS A 85 2.28 -16.79 -1.01
CA CYS A 85 1.15 -17.41 -1.73
C CYS A 85 0.01 -16.40 -1.96
N MET A 86 -0.41 -15.68 -0.92
CA MET A 86 -1.45 -14.65 -1.05
C MET A 86 -1.05 -13.51 -2.00
N GLN A 87 0.24 -13.17 -2.06
CA GLN A 87 0.75 -12.19 -3.02
C GLN A 87 0.67 -12.73 -4.45
N LYS A 88 1.03 -13.99 -4.70
CA LYS A 88 0.86 -14.61 -6.03
C LYS A 88 -0.60 -14.58 -6.49
N THR A 89 -1.54 -14.95 -5.62
CA THR A 89 -2.97 -14.90 -5.94
C THR A 89 -3.43 -13.48 -6.29
N ARG A 90 -3.06 -12.47 -5.49
CA ARG A 90 -3.40 -11.07 -5.77
C ARG A 90 -2.77 -10.57 -7.08
N ASN A 91 -1.53 -10.96 -7.36
CA ASN A 91 -0.86 -10.58 -8.60
C ASN A 91 -1.54 -11.23 -9.81
N ALA A 92 -1.97 -12.48 -9.71
CA ALA A 92 -2.70 -13.17 -10.78
C ALA A 92 -4.09 -12.58 -11.03
N GLN A 93 -4.72 -12.00 -10.00
CA GLN A 93 -6.01 -11.30 -10.12
C GLN A 93 -5.90 -9.87 -10.67
N ARG A 94 -4.68 -9.29 -10.74
CA ARG A 94 -4.50 -7.99 -11.40
C ARG A 94 -4.50 -8.18 -12.90
N ASN A 95 -5.40 -7.48 -13.58
CA ASN A 95 -5.35 -7.32 -15.03
C ASN A 95 -4.10 -6.50 -15.38
N PHE A 96 -3.05 -7.21 -15.80
CA PHE A 96 -1.91 -6.76 -16.61
C PHE A 96 -1.01 -5.60 -16.14
N GLU A 97 -1.25 -4.95 -15.00
CA GLU A 97 -0.27 -3.98 -14.52
C GLU A 97 0.88 -4.65 -13.73
N PRO A 98 2.14 -4.49 -14.16
CA PRO A 98 3.28 -4.90 -13.36
C PRO A 98 3.28 -4.16 -12.02
N ILE A 99 3.61 -4.85 -10.93
CA ILE A 99 3.97 -4.15 -9.69
C ILE A 99 5.36 -3.56 -9.96
N ALA A 100 5.42 -2.23 -10.09
CA ALA A 100 6.69 -1.52 -10.10
C ALA A 100 7.41 -1.80 -8.78
N ASN A 101 8.51 -2.54 -8.86
CA ASN A 101 9.38 -2.80 -7.74
C ASN A 101 10.56 -1.83 -7.90
N MET A 102 10.85 -1.04 -6.87
CA MET A 102 11.88 0.02 -6.90
C MET A 102 13.26 -0.51 -7.33
N ASP A 103 13.51 -1.80 -7.11
CA ASP A 103 14.80 -2.46 -7.35
C ASP A 103 14.93 -3.08 -8.75
N VAL A 104 13.96 -2.90 -9.64
CA VAL A 104 14.01 -3.44 -11.01
C VAL A 104 14.37 -2.31 -11.98
N ILE A 105 15.64 -1.91 -11.99
CA ILE A 105 16.22 -1.24 -13.18
C ILE A 105 16.24 -2.29 -14.28
N ARG A 106 15.19 -2.31 -15.12
CA ARG A 106 15.07 -3.29 -16.20
C ARG A 106 15.84 -2.92 -17.47
N SER A 107 16.69 -1.90 -17.43
CA SER A 107 17.57 -1.54 -18.54
C SER A 107 19.01 -1.38 -18.04
N GLN A 108 19.83 -2.38 -18.31
CA GLN A 108 21.29 -2.29 -18.21
C GLN A 108 21.92 -1.49 -19.36
N GLN A 109 21.15 -0.72 -20.11
CA GLN A 109 21.72 0.27 -21.00
C GLN A 109 21.78 1.60 -20.25
N PRO A 110 22.96 2.03 -19.75
CA PRO A 110 23.11 3.42 -19.36
C PRO A 110 22.68 4.28 -20.55
N LEU A 111 21.82 5.27 -20.28
CA LEU A 111 21.49 6.29 -21.26
C LEU A 111 22.83 6.85 -21.77
N GLY A 112 23.07 6.76 -23.08
CA GLY A 112 24.28 7.34 -23.68
C GLY A 112 24.36 8.85 -23.39
N SER A 113 25.53 9.45 -23.47
CA SER A 113 25.60 10.92 -23.41
C SER A 113 24.90 11.51 -24.63
N GLY A 114 23.93 12.40 -24.48
CA GLY A 114 23.19 12.95 -25.60
C GLY A 114 22.13 13.98 -25.19
N PHE A 115 21.45 14.55 -26.18
CA PHE A 115 20.34 15.48 -25.95
C PHE A 115 19.02 14.71 -25.85
N TYR A 116 18.27 14.98 -24.78
CA TYR A 116 17.03 14.29 -24.43
C TYR A 116 15.86 15.27 -24.30
N VAL A 117 14.68 14.85 -24.73
CA VAL A 117 13.42 15.58 -24.45
C VAL A 117 12.58 14.76 -23.50
N LEU A 118 12.07 15.42 -22.45
CA LEU A 118 11.10 14.89 -21.51
C LEU A 118 9.69 15.23 -22.01
N ARG A 119 8.84 14.21 -22.20
CA ARG A 119 7.42 14.38 -22.46
C ARG A 119 6.63 13.75 -21.31
N GLY A 120 5.50 14.36 -20.93
CA GLY A 120 4.55 13.71 -20.01
C GLY A 120 4.05 12.42 -20.64
N ALA A 121 4.05 11.34 -19.86
CA ALA A 121 3.50 10.06 -20.28
C ALA A 121 2.08 9.92 -19.72
N ASP A 122 1.09 9.86 -20.61
CA ASP A 122 -0.32 9.63 -20.26
C ASP A 122 -0.58 8.13 -20.03
N ASP A 123 0.23 7.47 -19.21
CA ASP A 123 0.00 6.07 -18.86
C ASP A 123 -0.59 5.96 -17.46
N ALA A 124 -1.79 5.38 -17.42
CA ALA A 124 -2.60 5.06 -16.26
C ALA A 124 -1.99 3.97 -15.36
N GLY A 125 -0.67 3.97 -15.16
CA GLY A 125 0.01 3.07 -14.24
C GLY A 125 -0.06 3.61 -12.82
N ALA A 126 -0.43 2.76 -11.86
CA ALA A 126 -0.49 3.12 -10.45
C ALA A 126 0.89 3.57 -9.90
N ALA A 127 1.13 4.89 -9.94
CA ALA A 127 2.24 5.53 -9.25
C ALA A 127 2.02 5.43 -7.74
N ASN A 128 2.89 4.72 -7.04
CA ASN A 128 2.98 4.89 -5.59
C ASN A 128 3.75 6.18 -5.29
N MET A 129 3.08 7.12 -4.63
CA MET A 129 3.62 8.39 -4.12
C MET A 129 4.10 9.38 -5.19
N GLY A 130 3.17 10.12 -5.81
CA GLY A 130 3.48 11.37 -6.52
C GLY A 130 4.49 11.27 -7.67
N ALA A 131 4.69 10.08 -8.23
CA ALA A 131 5.65 9.87 -9.30
C ALA A 131 5.09 10.38 -10.64
N TRP A 132 5.93 11.11 -11.38
CA TRP A 132 5.63 11.60 -12.73
C TRP A 132 6.19 10.60 -13.72
N THR A 133 5.34 10.04 -14.58
CA THR A 133 5.80 9.20 -15.69
C THR A 133 6.25 10.12 -16.83
N VAL A 134 7.48 9.93 -17.31
CA VAL A 134 8.06 10.71 -18.41
C VAL A 134 8.54 9.78 -19.52
N HIS A 135 8.26 10.14 -20.76
CA HIS A 135 8.93 9.54 -21.92
C HIS A 135 10.22 10.32 -22.20
N ILE A 136 11.34 9.59 -22.25
CA ILE A 136 12.65 10.11 -22.65
C ILE A 136 12.92 9.66 -24.09
N ALA A 137 13.07 10.62 -25.00
CA ALA A 137 13.47 10.35 -26.39
C ALA A 137 14.87 10.94 -26.68
N VAL A 138 15.72 10.18 -27.38
CA VAL A 138 17.04 10.63 -27.84
C VAL A 138 16.86 11.49 -29.08
N LEU A 139 17.38 12.71 -29.07
CA LEU A 139 17.39 13.58 -30.26
C LEU A 139 18.63 13.37 -31.13
N SER A 140 19.77 13.05 -30.52
CA SER A 140 21.02 12.73 -31.23
C SER A 140 21.93 11.90 -30.32
N ALA A 141 22.42 10.77 -30.84
CA ALA A 141 23.47 9.98 -30.19
C ALA A 141 24.84 10.67 -30.39
N PRO A 142 25.81 10.52 -29.47
CA PRO A 142 27.13 11.06 -29.68
C PRO A 142 27.76 10.29 -30.84
N ALA A 143 28.19 11.01 -31.89
CA ALA A 143 28.97 10.40 -32.96
C ALA A 143 30.23 9.79 -32.35
N ALA A 144 30.46 8.50 -32.59
CA ALA A 144 31.71 7.86 -32.18
C ALA A 144 32.89 8.65 -32.75
N PRO A 145 33.96 8.89 -31.98
CA PRO A 145 35.13 9.56 -32.51
C PRO A 145 35.71 8.74 -33.68
N PRO A 146 36.16 9.39 -34.77
CA PRO A 146 36.78 8.71 -35.88
C PRO A 146 38.07 8.00 -35.41
N ILE A 147 38.29 6.78 -35.93
CA ILE A 147 39.46 5.93 -35.68
C ILE A 147 40.72 6.62 -36.22
#